data_AF-A0A6P6H6S4-F1
#
_entry.id   AF-A0A6P6H6S4-F1
#
_cell.length_a   1.000
_cell.length_b   1.000
_cell.length_c   1.000
_cell.angle_alpha   90.00
_cell.angle_beta   90.00
_cell.angle_gamma   90.00
#
_symmetry.space_group_name_H-M   'P 1'
#
loop_
_entity.id
_entity.type
_entity.pdbx_description
1 polymer ?
#
loop_
_entity_poly.entity_id
_entity_poly.type
_entity_poly.pdbx_seq_one_letter_code
_entity_poly.pdbx_strand_id
1 'polypeptide(L)' 'MELEAMSRYTSPVNPAVFPHLTVVLLAIGMFFTAWFFVYEVTSTKYTRDIYKELLISLVASLFMGFGVLFLLLWVGIYV' A
#
# COMPACT_ATOMS: atom_id res chain seq x y z
N MET A 1 -1.75 41.93 -4.05
CA MET A 1 -0.80 41.05 -3.34
C MET A 1 -1.19 39.61 -3.66
N GLU A 2 -0.28 38.87 -4.29
CA GLU A 2 -0.02 37.43 -4.04
C GLU A 2 -0.76 36.31 -4.82
N LEU A 3 -1.52 36.58 -5.90
CA LEU A 3 -1.97 35.47 -6.78
C LEU A 3 -0.94 35.07 -7.84
N GLU A 4 -0.13 36.02 -8.34
CA GLU A 4 0.91 35.75 -9.34
C GLU A 4 2.17 35.10 -8.75
N ALA A 5 2.36 35.20 -7.44
CA ALA A 5 3.46 34.55 -6.70
C ALA A 5 3.13 33.10 -6.30
N MET A 6 1.88 32.65 -6.51
CA MET A 6 1.47 31.30 -6.17
C MET A 6 1.96 30.35 -7.26
N SER A 7 3.02 29.58 -6.96
CA SER A 7 3.53 28.56 -7.88
C SER A 7 2.40 27.60 -8.26
N ARG A 8 2.21 27.34 -9.57
CA ARG A 8 1.22 26.37 -10.03
C ARG A 8 1.37 25.06 -9.26
N TYR A 9 0.27 24.61 -8.66
CA TYR A 9 0.21 23.28 -8.07
C TYR A 9 0.41 22.26 -9.18
N THR A 10 1.63 21.73 -9.27
CA THR A 10 1.92 20.55 -10.07
C THR A 10 1.67 19.35 -9.16
N SER A 11 0.84 18.42 -9.62
CA SER A 11 0.67 17.15 -8.91
C SER A 11 2.06 16.53 -8.71
N PRO A 12 2.47 16.19 -7.47
CA PRO A 12 3.78 15.61 -7.20
C PRO A 12 3.96 14.24 -7.88
N VAL A 13 2.86 13.62 -8.33
CA VAL A 13 2.88 12.35 -9.03
C VAL A 13 2.13 12.48 -10.35
N ASN A 14 2.78 12.09 -11.45
CA ASN A 14 2.18 12.11 -12.78
C ASN A 14 1.07 11.04 -12.87
N PRO A 15 -0.14 11.35 -13.35
CA PRO A 15 -1.19 10.35 -13.54
C PRO A 15 -0.79 9.13 -14.36
N ALA A 16 0.18 9.26 -15.28
CA ALA A 16 0.70 8.14 -16.06
C ALA A 16 1.40 7.05 -15.21
N VAL A 17 1.88 7.39 -14.02
CA VAL A 17 2.58 6.43 -13.15
C VAL A 17 1.68 5.77 -12.11
N PHE A 18 0.44 6.27 -11.90
CA PHE A 18 -0.53 5.65 -10.98
C PHE A 18 -0.75 4.15 -11.22
N PRO A 19 -1.05 3.67 -12.45
CA PRO A 19 -1.28 2.24 -12.67
C PRO A 19 -0.05 1.38 -12.33
N HIS A 20 1.16 1.88 -12.62
CA HIS A 20 2.39 1.16 -12.30
C HIS A 20 2.62 1.06 -10.78
N LEU A 21 2.43 2.17 -10.07
CA LEU A 21 2.57 2.20 -8.60
C LEU A 21 1.53 1.32 -7.92
N THR A 22 0.26 1.38 -8.35
CA THR A 22 -0.82 0.54 -7.84
C THR A 22 -0.50 -0.94 -7.97
N VAL A 23 -0.10 -1.39 -9.17
CA VAL A 23 0.18 -2.80 -9.43
C VAL A 23 1.36 -3.28 -8.60
N VAL A 24 2.44 -2.49 -8.48
CA VAL A 24 3.62 -2.86 -7.69
C VAL A 24 3.27 -2.94 -6.20
N LEU A 25 2.60 -1.92 -5.66
CA LEU A 25 2.23 -1.86 -4.24
C LEU A 25 1.25 -2.98 -3.87
N LEU A 26 0.24 -3.22 -4.70
CA LEU A 26 -0.73 -4.30 -4.48
C LEU A 26 -0.10 -5.68 -4.66
N ALA A 27 0.79 -5.88 -5.62
CA ALA A 27 1.46 -7.17 -5.80
C ALA A 27 2.32 -7.53 -4.58
N ILE A 28 3.10 -6.57 -4.08
CA ILE A 28 3.92 -6.74 -2.88
C ILE A 28 3.02 -6.92 -1.64
N GLY A 29 1.96 -6.12 -1.50
CA GLY A 29 0.98 -6.24 -0.43
C GLY A 29 0.32 -7.61 -0.39
N MET A 30 -0.17 -8.10 -1.54
CA MET A 30 -0.76 -9.44 -1.68
C MET A 30 0.23 -10.55 -1.34
N PHE A 31 1.50 -10.40 -1.74
CA PHE A 31 2.54 -11.37 -1.38
C PHE A 31 2.73 -11.46 0.14
N PHE A 32 2.84 -10.32 0.84
CA PHE A 32 2.97 -10.31 2.30
C PHE A 32 1.71 -10.81 3.01
N THR A 33 0.51 -10.52 2.50
CA THR A 33 -0.75 -11.07 3.03
C THR A 33 -0.82 -12.59 2.85
N ALA A 34 -0.42 -13.12 1.68
CA ALA A 34 -0.36 -14.55 1.45
C ALA A 34 0.68 -15.22 2.38
N TRP A 35 1.84 -14.59 2.55
CA TRP A 35 2.87 -15.05 3.48
C TRP A 35 2.38 -15.07 4.93
N PHE A 36 1.64 -14.04 5.36
CA PHE A 36 0.99 -14.00 6.66
C PHE A 36 0.02 -15.17 6.84
N PHE A 37 -0.83 -15.45 5.84
CA PHE A 37 -1.74 -16.59 5.89
C PHE A 37 -1.00 -17.92 5.97
N VAL A 38 0.07 -18.11 5.19
CA VAL A 38 0.90 -19.32 5.27
C VAL A 38 1.51 -19.47 6.67
N TYR A 39 2.02 -18.38 7.25
CA TYR A 39 2.57 -18.41 8.61
C TYR A 39 1.49 -18.73 9.65
N GLU A 40 0.31 -18.10 9.56
CA GLU A 40 -0.83 -18.30 10.45
C GLU A 40 -1.32 -19.76 10.43
N VAL A 41 -1.46 -20.37 9.24
CA VAL A 41 -1.99 -21.74 9.08
C VAL A 41 -0.95 -22.84 9.37
N THR A 42 0.35 -22.55 9.24
CA THR A 42 1.42 -23.53 9.51
C THR A 42 1.97 -23.44 10.93
N SER A 43 1.86 -22.29 11.60
CA SER A 43 2.40 -22.11 12.94
C SER A 43 1.45 -22.66 14.00
N THR A 44 1.90 -23.70 14.71
CA THR A 44 1.16 -24.31 15.82
C THR A 44 1.23 -23.45 17.09
N LYS A 45 0.27 -23.62 18.00
CA LYS A 45 0.06 -22.81 19.22
C LYS A 45 1.30 -22.61 20.13
N TYR A 46 2.33 -23.45 19.98
CA TYR A 46 3.55 -23.43 20.79
C TYR A 46 4.75 -22.71 20.14
N THR A 47 4.71 -22.41 18.84
CA THR A 47 5.78 -21.71 18.11
C THR A 47 5.33 -20.37 17.52
N ARG A 48 4.10 -19.94 17.85
CA ARG A 48 3.55 -18.66 17.40
C ARG A 48 4.22 -17.51 18.14
N ASP A 49 4.86 -16.66 17.36
CA ASP A 49 5.44 -15.42 17.85
C ASP A 49 4.59 -14.25 17.36
N ILE A 50 3.79 -13.69 18.27
CA ILE A 50 2.86 -12.59 17.99
C ILE A 50 3.62 -11.37 17.44
N TYR A 51 4.88 -11.17 17.84
CA TYR A 51 5.70 -10.08 17.31
C TYR A 51 5.95 -10.22 15.81
N LYS A 52 6.19 -11.45 15.33
CA LYS A 52 6.43 -11.72 13.91
C LYS A 52 5.15 -11.59 13.10
N GLU A 53 4.04 -12.07 13.63
CA GLU A 53 2.70 -11.92 13.03
C GLU A 53 2.32 -10.45 12.88
N LEU A 54 2.52 -9.67 13.95
CA LEU A 54 2.21 -8.24 13.96
C LEU A 54 3.11 -7.47 12.98
N LEU A 55 4.40 -7.78 12.92
CA LEU A 55 5.31 -7.14 11.96
C LEU A 55 4.91 -7.41 10.51
N ILE A 56 4.63 -8.67 10.17
CA ILE A 56 4.27 -9.04 8.79
C ILE A 56 2.92 -8.43 8.41
N SER A 57 1.92 -8.50 9.30
CA SER A 57 0.59 -7.93 9.04
C SER A 57 0.61 -6.40 8.98
N LEU A 58 1.42 -5.72 9.79
CA LEU A 58 1.61 -4.27 9.73
C LEU A 58 2.20 -3.87 8.38
N VAL A 59 3.29 -4.52 7.97
CA VAL A 59 3.93 -4.25 6.67
C VAL A 59 2.96 -4.52 5.51
N ALA A 60 2.25 -5.65 5.55
CA ALA A 60 1.23 -5.98 4.54
C ALA A 60 0.12 -4.91 4.47
N SER A 61 -0.38 -4.47 5.63
CA SER A 61 -1.45 -3.47 5.72
C SER A 61 -1.03 -2.10 5.16
N LEU A 62 0.22 -1.69 5.36
CA LEU A 62 0.75 -0.45 4.81
C LEU A 62 0.80 -0.51 3.28
N PHE A 63 1.40 -1.57 2.72
CA PHE A 63 1.50 -1.73 1.27
C PHE A 63 0.13 -1.87 0.59
N MET A 64 -0.80 -2.61 1.21
CA MET A 64 -2.17 -2.71 0.73
C MET A 64 -2.92 -1.38 0.83
N GLY A 65 -2.79 -0.66 1.95
CA GLY A 65 -3.42 0.64 2.14
C GLY A 65 -2.96 1.67 1.11
N PHE A 66 -1.65 1.82 0.92
CA PHE A 66 -1.11 2.71 -0.11
C PHE A 66 -1.47 2.23 -1.52
N GLY A 67 -1.42 0.93 -1.80
CA GLY A 67 -1.82 0.38 -3.09
C GLY A 67 -3.27 0.69 -3.46
N VAL A 68 -4.19 0.61 -2.50
CA VAL A 68 -5.60 0.97 -2.70
C VAL A 68 -5.79 2.46 -2.96
N LEU A 69 -5.03 3.35 -2.30
CA LEU A 69 -5.10 4.79 -2.60
C LEU A 69 -4.74 5.09 -4.06
N PHE A 70 -3.67 4.49 -4.57
CA PHE A 70 -3.32 4.65 -5.99
C PHE A 70 -4.31 3.97 -6.94
N LEU A 71 -4.96 2.88 -6.50
CA LEU A 71 -6.03 2.24 -7.26
C LEU A 71 -7.24 3.16 -7.42
N LEU A 72 -7.66 3.83 -6.33
CA LEU A 72 -8.75 4.81 -6.37
C LEU A 72 -8.43 5.94 -7.35
N LEU A 73 -7.22 6.50 -7.26
CA LEU A 73 -6.74 7.54 -8.19
C LEU A 73 -6.71 7.04 -9.64
N TRP A 74 -6.37 5.76 -9.87
CA TRP A 74 -6.35 5.16 -11.21
C TRP A 74 -7.76 4.97 -11.80
N VAL A 75 -8.74 4.57 -10.98
CA VAL A 75 -10.15 4.43 -11.39
C VAL A 75 -10.83 5.80 -11.58
N GLY A 76 -10.19 6.88 -11.14
CA GLY A 76 -10.73 8.25 -11.20
C GLY A 76 -11.56 8.65 -9.99
N ILE A 77 -11.43 7.89 -8.89
CA ILE A 77 -12.00 8.25 -7.58
C ILE A 77 -10.93 9.03 -6.83
N TYR A 78 -11.14 10.34 -6.71
CA TYR A 78 -10.21 11.23 -6.02
C TYR A 78 -10.51 11.25 -4.52
N VAL A 79 -9.45 11.23 -3.72
CA VAL A 79 -9.43 11.34 -2.25
C VAL A 79 -8.74 12.64 -1.86
#